data_AF-A0A2N7N8L5-F1
#
_entry.id   AF-A0A2N7N8L5-F1
#
_cell.length_a   1.000
_cell.length_b   1.000
_cell.length_c   1.000
_cell.angle_alpha   90.00
_cell.angle_beta   90.00
_cell.angle_gamma   90.00
#
_symmetry.space_group_name_H-M   'P 1'
#
loop_
_entity.id
_entity.type
_entity.pdbx_description
1 polymer ?
#
loop_
_entity_poly.entity_id
_entity_poly.type
_entity_poly.pdbx_seq_one_letter_code
_entity_poly.pdbx_strand_id
1 'polypeptide(L)'
;MDERFQSWVAMASHFIGEHFDHCKPFLDKDFPNMHPMTRFVSTQLYLSCHFSSESSLILLQHGQEWDAEIINRSIIEGVTKYIYMLNGSEEEVLEKVKEYWEILPSYSAIKRSGRAASLLAEVDPKEMHNWLSIQELTLEPEQADSIRGDTNRQQRKQLEQKWSFSQIIQEFSKSSDTRLNPLIHLGYNYGMSSHLIHKDGDGVGMVWERCVRTAEEQAWVKAAHIARSISDICTFAEMRTLFLFQFCGEKPEFSTKLRQNYEPLFTSLKGALQEFNSSEYET
;
A
#
# COMPACT_ATOMS: atom_id res chain seq x y z
N MET A 1 -8.42 22.25 -15.96
CA MET A 1 -7.63 21.37 -15.08
C MET A 1 -6.63 22.28 -14.38
N ASP A 2 -6.51 22.19 -13.07
CA ASP A 2 -5.59 23.07 -12.32
C ASP A 2 -4.14 22.70 -12.70
N GLU A 3 -3.42 23.65 -13.32
CA GLU A 3 -2.04 23.45 -13.77
C GLU A 3 -1.10 23.07 -12.62
N ARG A 4 -1.44 23.45 -11.38
CA ARG A 4 -0.70 23.06 -10.18
C ARG A 4 -0.67 21.55 -10.00
N PHE A 5 -1.78 20.85 -10.24
CA PHE A 5 -1.87 19.40 -10.05
C PHE A 5 -0.99 18.66 -11.05
N GLN A 6 -0.94 19.14 -12.29
CA GLN A 6 -0.07 18.56 -13.31
C GLN A 6 1.40 18.71 -12.93
N SER A 7 1.81 19.90 -12.47
CA SER A 7 3.19 20.14 -12.02
C SER A 7 3.55 19.27 -10.81
N TRP A 8 2.67 19.19 -9.79
CA TRP A 8 2.94 18.38 -8.60
C TRP A 8 3.05 16.90 -8.93
N VAL A 9 2.12 16.38 -9.74
CA VAL A 9 2.13 14.96 -10.14
C VAL A 9 3.37 14.63 -10.96
N ALA A 10 3.77 15.48 -11.91
CA ALA A 10 4.98 15.26 -12.69
C ALA A 10 6.23 15.19 -11.80
N MET A 11 6.39 16.15 -10.88
CA MET A 11 7.51 16.14 -9.94
C MET A 11 7.46 14.94 -8.98
N ALA A 12 6.27 14.56 -8.51
CA ALA A 12 6.10 13.42 -7.62
C ALA A 12 6.40 12.08 -8.30
N SER A 13 5.95 11.91 -9.55
CA SER A 13 6.25 10.73 -10.37
C SER A 13 7.78 10.60 -10.58
N HIS A 14 8.46 11.71 -10.91
CA HIS A 14 9.92 11.69 -11.00
C HIS A 14 10.57 11.35 -9.66
N PHE A 15 10.11 11.93 -8.55
CA PHE A 15 10.62 11.64 -7.22
C PHE A 15 10.50 10.16 -6.85
N ILE A 16 9.32 9.54 -7.05
CA ILE A 16 9.13 8.11 -6.75
C ILE A 16 9.85 7.21 -7.76
N GLY A 17 10.04 7.67 -9.00
CA GLY A 17 10.83 7.00 -10.04
C GLY A 17 12.32 6.96 -9.68
N GLU A 18 12.90 8.07 -9.22
CA GLU A 18 14.30 8.11 -8.78
C GLU A 18 14.56 7.18 -7.59
N HIS A 19 13.62 7.10 -6.63
CA HIS A 19 13.67 6.11 -5.56
C HIS A 19 13.70 4.67 -6.10
N PHE A 20 12.83 4.36 -7.06
CA PHE A 20 12.76 3.04 -7.67
C PHE A 20 14.05 2.69 -8.44
N ASP A 21 14.52 3.59 -9.30
CA ASP A 21 15.72 3.40 -10.11
C ASP A 21 16.95 3.17 -9.24
N HIS A 22 17.06 3.91 -8.14
CA HIS A 22 18.16 3.75 -7.20
C HIS A 22 18.07 2.46 -6.36
N CYS A 23 16.85 1.96 -6.09
CA CYS A 23 16.64 0.68 -5.42
C CYS A 23 16.83 -0.53 -6.33
N LYS A 24 16.71 -0.37 -7.66
CA LYS A 24 16.74 -1.46 -8.64
C LYS A 24 17.95 -2.40 -8.50
N PRO A 25 19.20 -1.93 -8.29
CA PRO A 25 20.36 -2.83 -8.15
C PRO A 25 20.26 -3.78 -6.94
N PHE A 26 19.58 -3.37 -5.86
CA PHE A 26 19.39 -4.18 -4.65
C PHE A 26 18.27 -5.21 -4.82
N LEU A 27 17.34 -4.93 -5.72
CA LEU A 27 16.19 -5.76 -6.07
C LEU A 27 16.49 -6.73 -7.23
N ASP A 28 17.66 -6.59 -7.87
CA ASP A 28 18.07 -7.40 -9.00
C ASP A 28 18.40 -8.84 -8.59
N LYS A 29 18.07 -9.81 -9.44
CA LYS A 29 18.28 -11.24 -9.18
C LYS A 29 19.75 -11.62 -8.89
N ASP A 30 20.71 -10.77 -9.23
CA ASP A 30 22.13 -11.05 -9.05
C ASP A 30 22.71 -10.33 -7.81
N PHE A 31 21.90 -9.61 -7.02
CA PHE A 31 22.36 -8.94 -5.79
C PHE A 31 22.73 -9.95 -4.68
N PRO A 32 24.00 -10.03 -4.24
CA PRO A 32 24.47 -11.13 -3.40
C PRO A 32 24.11 -11.01 -1.92
N ASN A 33 23.82 -9.81 -1.42
CA ASN A 33 23.68 -9.55 0.03
C ASN A 33 22.22 -9.70 0.54
N MET A 34 21.38 -10.40 -0.20
CA MET A 34 20.00 -10.68 0.19
C MET A 34 19.61 -12.10 -0.22
N HIS A 35 19.01 -12.85 0.72
CA HIS A 35 18.52 -14.19 0.41
C HIS A 35 17.61 -14.17 -0.83
N PRO A 36 17.78 -15.09 -1.80
CA PRO A 36 17.08 -15.03 -3.10
C PRO A 36 15.56 -14.92 -2.99
N MET A 37 14.95 -15.61 -2.03
CA MET A 37 13.51 -15.55 -1.78
C MET A 37 13.09 -14.18 -1.21
N THR A 38 13.82 -13.66 -0.22
CA THR A 38 13.57 -12.33 0.35
C THR A 38 13.62 -11.27 -0.73
N ARG A 39 14.64 -11.35 -1.59
CA ARG A 39 14.81 -10.46 -2.72
C ARG A 39 13.67 -10.53 -3.71
N PHE A 40 13.31 -11.74 -4.13
CA PHE A 40 12.20 -11.93 -5.07
C PHE A 40 10.89 -11.32 -4.53
N VAL A 41 10.52 -11.64 -3.29
CA VAL A 41 9.28 -11.16 -2.66
C VAL A 41 9.33 -9.65 -2.40
N SER A 42 10.47 -9.14 -1.94
CA SER A 42 10.73 -7.70 -1.79
C SER A 42 10.53 -6.97 -3.12
N THR A 43 11.09 -7.47 -4.21
CA THR A 43 10.91 -6.90 -5.56
C THR A 43 9.45 -6.87 -5.98
N GLN A 44 8.70 -7.97 -5.80
CA GLN A 44 7.28 -8.02 -6.17
C GLN A 44 6.44 -6.99 -5.39
N LEU A 45 6.65 -6.90 -4.07
CA LEU A 45 5.89 -5.99 -3.23
C LEU A 45 6.28 -4.53 -3.47
N TYR A 46 7.57 -4.25 -3.70
CA TYR A 46 8.05 -2.91 -4.05
C TYR A 46 7.42 -2.43 -5.37
N LEU A 47 7.47 -3.27 -6.42
CA LEU A 47 6.88 -2.96 -7.73
C LEU A 47 5.38 -2.73 -7.64
N SER A 48 4.66 -3.61 -6.93
CA SER A 48 3.21 -3.49 -6.73
C SER A 48 2.84 -2.15 -6.08
N CYS A 49 3.59 -1.73 -5.06
CA CYS A 49 3.38 -0.43 -4.42
C CYS A 49 3.71 0.73 -5.38
N HIS A 50 4.81 0.63 -6.14
CA HIS A 50 5.21 1.67 -7.09
C HIS A 50 4.17 1.87 -8.21
N PHE A 51 3.66 0.80 -8.83
CA PHE A 51 2.63 0.90 -9.86
C PHE A 51 1.31 1.45 -9.33
N SER A 52 0.94 1.09 -8.10
CA SER A 52 -0.24 1.66 -7.43
C SER A 52 -0.05 3.15 -7.12
N SER A 53 1.16 3.57 -6.73
CA SER A 53 1.52 4.98 -6.54
C SER A 53 1.37 5.79 -7.82
N GLU A 54 1.91 5.30 -8.95
CA GLU A 54 1.75 5.95 -10.26
C GLU A 54 0.26 6.04 -10.68
N SER A 55 -0.50 4.97 -10.46
CA SER A 55 -1.94 4.95 -10.75
C SER A 55 -2.70 6.01 -9.94
N SER A 56 -2.35 6.15 -8.66
CA SER A 56 -2.94 7.18 -7.78
C SER A 56 -2.56 8.59 -8.23
N LEU A 57 -1.30 8.82 -8.61
CA LEU A 57 -0.84 10.11 -9.14
C LEU A 57 -1.62 10.53 -10.40
N ILE A 58 -1.92 9.60 -11.30
CA ILE A 58 -2.75 9.87 -12.49
C ILE A 58 -4.15 10.32 -12.08
N LEU A 59 -4.79 9.64 -11.12
CA LEU A 59 -6.11 10.05 -10.61
C LEU A 59 -6.07 11.45 -10.00
N LEU A 60 -5.04 11.74 -9.20
CA LEU A 60 -4.84 13.05 -8.57
C LEU A 60 -4.63 14.17 -9.59
N GLN A 61 -3.93 13.90 -10.69
CA GLN A 61 -3.77 14.84 -11.81
C GLN A 61 -5.12 15.26 -12.41
N HIS A 62 -6.07 14.31 -12.47
CA HIS A 62 -7.43 14.54 -12.96
C HIS A 62 -8.41 15.02 -11.88
N GLY A 63 -7.92 15.32 -10.68
CA GLY A 63 -8.76 15.75 -9.55
C GLY A 63 -9.76 14.67 -9.14
N GLN A 64 -9.36 13.40 -9.17
CA GLN A 64 -10.15 12.26 -8.69
C GLN A 64 -9.62 11.82 -7.31
N GLU A 65 -9.53 12.75 -6.37
CA GLU A 65 -8.91 12.53 -5.05
C GLU A 65 -9.58 11.41 -4.23
N TRP A 66 -10.89 11.22 -4.37
CA TRP A 66 -11.63 10.18 -3.65
C TRP A 66 -11.32 8.78 -4.15
N ASP A 67 -11.20 8.61 -5.47
CA ASP A 67 -10.80 7.33 -6.06
C ASP A 67 -9.31 7.06 -5.83
N ALA A 68 -8.49 8.12 -5.81
CA ALA A 68 -7.09 8.02 -5.41
C ALA A 68 -6.95 7.51 -3.96
N GLU A 69 -7.80 7.94 -3.01
CA GLU A 69 -7.79 7.41 -1.63
C GLU A 69 -8.05 5.91 -1.55
N ILE A 70 -8.90 5.38 -2.43
CA ILE A 70 -9.18 3.94 -2.51
C ILE A 70 -7.90 3.19 -2.88
N ILE A 71 -7.14 3.69 -3.86
CA ILE A 71 -5.85 3.12 -4.25
C ILE A 71 -4.80 3.35 -3.15
N ASN A 72 -4.76 4.53 -2.54
CA ASN A 72 -3.79 4.85 -1.49
C ASN A 72 -3.88 3.90 -0.30
N ARG A 73 -5.07 3.38 0.03
CA ARG A 73 -5.20 2.35 1.06
C ARG A 73 -4.39 1.10 0.75
N SER A 74 -4.39 0.61 -0.50
CA SER A 74 -3.62 -0.57 -0.88
C SER A 74 -2.11 -0.29 -0.82
N ILE A 75 -1.69 0.93 -1.16
CA ILE A 75 -0.29 1.38 -1.02
C ILE A 75 0.12 1.39 0.46
N ILE A 76 -0.70 1.96 1.35
CA ILE A 76 -0.45 2.00 2.79
C ILE A 76 -0.28 0.58 3.34
N GLU A 77 -1.17 -0.33 2.96
CA GLU A 77 -1.11 -1.73 3.40
C GLU A 77 0.14 -2.44 2.85
N GLY A 78 0.46 -2.23 1.57
CA GLY A 78 1.65 -2.78 0.93
C GLY A 78 2.95 -2.29 1.56
N VAL A 79 3.07 -0.99 1.82
CA VAL A 79 4.24 -0.37 2.47
C VAL A 79 4.39 -0.86 3.90
N THR A 80 3.28 -0.93 4.64
CA THR A 80 3.29 -1.43 6.02
C THR A 80 3.74 -2.88 6.09
N LYS A 81 3.23 -3.74 5.20
CA LYS A 81 3.68 -5.13 5.07
C LYS A 81 5.13 -5.25 4.61
N TYR A 82 5.57 -4.40 3.69
CA TYR A 82 6.94 -4.37 3.19
C TYR A 82 7.93 -4.04 4.31
N ILE A 83 7.64 -2.97 5.07
CA ILE A 83 8.46 -2.56 6.21
C ILE A 83 8.45 -3.64 7.29
N TYR A 84 7.28 -4.20 7.60
CA TYR A 84 7.17 -5.30 8.56
C TYR A 84 8.01 -6.51 8.20
N MET A 85 7.97 -6.89 6.91
CA MET A 85 8.68 -8.02 6.34
C MET A 85 10.19 -7.83 6.44
N LEU A 86 10.72 -6.64 6.13
CA LEU A 86 12.16 -6.35 6.15
C LEU A 86 12.71 -5.96 7.52
N ASN A 87 11.85 -5.75 8.51
CA ASN A 87 12.27 -5.39 9.86
C ASN A 87 12.58 -6.64 10.71
N GLY A 88 13.80 -6.77 11.22
CA GLY A 88 14.23 -7.87 12.07
C GLY A 88 15.62 -8.40 11.71
N SER A 89 15.98 -9.54 12.29
CA SER A 89 17.16 -10.30 11.87
C SER A 89 16.93 -10.97 10.51
N GLU A 90 18.00 -11.41 9.85
CA GLU A 90 17.89 -12.11 8.56
C GLU A 90 17.00 -13.37 8.63
N GLU A 91 17.08 -14.10 9.75
CA GLU A 91 16.24 -15.28 10.01
C GLU A 91 14.76 -14.91 10.16
N GLU A 92 14.46 -13.86 10.94
CA GLU A 92 13.10 -13.35 11.12
C GLU A 92 12.51 -12.83 9.81
N VAL A 93 13.31 -12.14 9.01
CA VAL A 93 12.89 -11.64 7.68
C VAL A 93 12.58 -12.81 6.75
N LEU A 94 13.43 -13.84 6.72
CA LEU A 94 13.17 -15.01 5.87
C LEU A 94 11.92 -15.78 6.30
N GLU A 95 11.66 -15.89 7.61
CA GLU A 95 10.41 -16.47 8.13
C GLU A 95 9.20 -15.66 7.65
N LYS A 96 9.21 -14.34 7.83
CA LYS A 96 8.14 -13.45 7.38
C LYS A 96 7.91 -13.52 5.87
N VAL A 97 8.98 -13.62 5.08
CA VAL A 97 8.89 -13.79 3.63
C VAL A 97 8.16 -15.07 3.25
N LYS A 98 8.47 -16.20 3.92
CA LYS A 98 7.76 -17.48 3.71
C LYS A 98 6.29 -17.40 4.14
N GLU A 99 6.02 -16.79 5.29
CA GLU A 99 4.66 -16.56 5.76
C GLU A 99 3.83 -15.76 4.73
N TYR A 100 4.39 -14.66 4.23
CA TYR A 100 3.75 -13.76 3.29
C TYR A 100 3.52 -14.38 1.90
N TRP A 101 4.54 -15.03 1.35
CA TRP A 101 4.53 -15.46 -0.05
C TRP A 101 3.98 -16.88 -0.26
N GLU A 102 4.16 -17.78 0.70
CA GLU A 102 3.79 -19.19 0.55
C GLU A 102 2.61 -19.56 1.44
N ILE A 103 2.73 -19.30 2.75
CA ILE A 103 1.79 -19.83 3.74
C ILE A 103 0.44 -19.11 3.68
N LEU A 104 0.41 -17.78 3.75
CA LEU A 104 -0.85 -17.02 3.73
C LEU A 104 -1.64 -17.19 2.41
N PRO A 105 -1.00 -17.17 1.23
CA PRO A 105 -1.69 -17.46 -0.03
C PRO A 105 -2.24 -18.88 -0.07
N SER A 106 -1.54 -19.88 0.49
CA SER A 106 -2.05 -21.26 0.54
C SER A 106 -3.35 -21.37 1.35
N TYR A 107 -3.44 -20.70 2.52
CA TYR A 107 -4.68 -20.65 3.30
C TYR A 107 -5.80 -19.92 2.57
N SER A 108 -5.45 -18.85 1.85
CA SER A 108 -6.39 -18.10 1.02
C SER A 108 -6.90 -18.93 -0.16
N ALA A 109 -6.06 -19.80 -0.73
CA ALA A 109 -6.42 -20.69 -1.84
C ALA A 109 -7.54 -21.68 -1.45
N ILE A 110 -7.54 -22.18 -0.20
CA ILE A 110 -8.63 -23.03 0.31
C ILE A 110 -9.97 -22.25 0.31
N LYS A 111 -9.97 -21.02 0.84
CA LYS A 111 -11.18 -20.18 0.88
C LYS A 111 -11.65 -19.83 -0.54
N ARG A 112 -10.71 -19.54 -1.45
CA ARG A 112 -11.00 -19.24 -2.86
C ARG A 112 -11.58 -20.45 -3.59
N SER A 113 -11.01 -21.64 -3.40
CA SER A 113 -11.53 -22.90 -3.94
C SER A 113 -12.97 -23.15 -3.51
N GLY A 114 -13.30 -22.97 -2.22
CA GLY A 114 -14.67 -23.11 -1.74
C GLY A 114 -15.67 -22.16 -2.40
N ARG A 115 -15.28 -20.89 -2.64
CA ARG A 115 -16.11 -19.92 -3.37
C ARG A 115 -16.26 -20.28 -4.84
N ALA A 116 -15.17 -20.72 -5.48
CA ALA A 116 -15.18 -21.16 -6.87
C ALA A 116 -16.11 -22.37 -7.06
N ALA A 117 -16.00 -23.38 -6.19
CA ALA A 117 -16.88 -24.55 -6.21
C ALA A 117 -18.35 -24.17 -5.99
N SER A 118 -18.63 -23.25 -5.06
CA SER A 118 -20.00 -22.76 -4.81
C SER A 118 -20.57 -22.04 -6.03
N LEU A 119 -19.75 -21.26 -6.75
CA LEU A 119 -20.16 -20.58 -7.98
C LEU A 119 -20.43 -21.58 -9.12
N LEU A 120 -19.53 -22.55 -9.31
CA LEU A 120 -19.64 -23.55 -10.37
C LEU A 120 -20.83 -24.50 -10.19
N ALA A 121 -21.30 -24.70 -8.95
CA ALA A 121 -22.49 -25.49 -8.67
C ALA A 121 -23.78 -24.89 -9.27
N GLU A 122 -23.81 -23.58 -9.51
CA GLU A 122 -24.96 -22.86 -10.08
C GLU A 122 -24.87 -22.70 -11.61
N VAL A 123 -23.75 -23.12 -12.22
CA VAL A 123 -23.52 -22.99 -13.67
C VAL A 123 -24.24 -24.12 -14.42
N ASP A 124 -24.95 -23.78 -15.50
CA ASP A 124 -25.52 -24.78 -16.40
C ASP A 124 -24.40 -25.70 -16.93
N PRO A 125 -24.50 -27.04 -16.76
CA PRO A 125 -23.51 -27.98 -17.28
C PRO A 125 -23.16 -27.77 -18.77
N LYS A 126 -24.09 -27.25 -19.58
CA LYS A 126 -23.85 -26.94 -21.01
C LYS A 126 -22.88 -25.77 -21.21
N GLU A 127 -22.83 -24.85 -20.25
CA GLU A 127 -21.99 -23.64 -20.27
C GLU A 127 -20.65 -23.85 -19.56
N MET A 128 -20.40 -25.00 -18.93
CA MET A 128 -19.22 -25.25 -18.09
C MET A 128 -17.88 -24.98 -18.80
N HIS A 129 -17.82 -25.18 -20.12
CA HIS A 129 -16.63 -24.89 -20.92
C HIS A 129 -16.21 -23.41 -20.90
N ASN A 130 -17.13 -22.49 -20.61
CA ASN A 130 -16.85 -21.05 -20.45
C ASN A 130 -16.27 -20.70 -19.07
N TRP A 131 -16.23 -21.66 -18.14
CA TRP A 131 -15.84 -21.45 -16.73
C TRP A 131 -14.56 -22.20 -16.33
N LEU A 132 -13.79 -22.70 -17.30
CA LEU A 132 -12.56 -23.45 -17.06
C LEU A 132 -11.55 -22.70 -16.17
N SER A 133 -11.42 -21.38 -16.35
CA SER A 133 -10.53 -20.55 -15.54
C SER A 133 -10.92 -20.50 -14.05
N ILE A 134 -12.21 -20.65 -13.73
CA ILE A 134 -12.70 -20.74 -12.34
C ILE A 134 -12.59 -22.17 -11.84
N GLN A 135 -12.80 -23.16 -12.71
CA GLN A 135 -12.60 -24.57 -12.38
C GLN A 135 -11.15 -24.86 -11.96
N GLU A 136 -10.16 -24.25 -12.62
CA GLU A 136 -8.74 -24.34 -12.25
C GLU A 136 -8.42 -23.80 -10.85
N LEU A 137 -9.30 -22.99 -10.25
CA LEU A 137 -9.14 -22.48 -8.88
C LEU A 137 -9.66 -23.45 -7.82
N THR A 138 -10.40 -24.49 -8.22
CA THR A 138 -10.86 -25.53 -7.30
C THR A 138 -9.72 -26.44 -6.89
N LEU A 139 -9.82 -26.98 -5.68
CA LEU A 139 -8.83 -27.87 -5.10
C LEU A 139 -9.50 -29.19 -4.79
N GLU A 140 -8.83 -30.29 -5.13
CA GLU A 140 -9.24 -31.61 -4.67
C GLU A 140 -9.11 -31.69 -3.14
N PRO A 141 -9.94 -32.52 -2.46
CA PRO A 141 -9.90 -32.65 -1.01
C PRO A 141 -8.50 -32.94 -0.46
N GLU A 142 -7.75 -33.80 -1.14
CA GLU A 142 -6.37 -34.17 -0.78
C GLU A 142 -5.40 -32.98 -0.83
N GLN A 143 -5.56 -32.08 -1.81
CA GLN A 143 -4.75 -30.87 -1.93
C GLN A 143 -5.08 -29.89 -0.79
N ALA A 144 -6.38 -29.73 -0.48
CA ALA A 144 -6.83 -28.88 0.61
C ALA A 144 -6.34 -29.38 1.98
N ASP A 145 -6.32 -30.70 2.18
CA ASP A 145 -5.81 -31.32 3.41
C ASP A 145 -4.28 -31.24 3.49
N SER A 146 -3.57 -31.40 2.37
CA SER A 146 -2.12 -31.17 2.31
C SER A 146 -1.74 -29.74 2.69
N ILE A 147 -2.47 -28.72 2.19
CA ILE A 147 -2.25 -27.32 2.55
C ILE A 147 -2.54 -27.06 4.04
N ARG A 148 -3.53 -27.74 4.61
CA ARG A 148 -3.79 -27.65 6.06
C ARG A 148 -2.63 -28.23 6.85
N GLY A 149 -2.05 -29.34 6.37
CA GLY A 149 -0.99 -30.05 7.06
C GLY A 149 -1.34 -30.24 8.53
N ASP A 150 -0.39 -29.93 9.41
CA ASP A 150 -0.57 -29.98 10.87
C ASP A 150 -1.16 -28.69 11.47
N THR A 151 -1.47 -27.68 10.64
CA THR A 151 -1.92 -26.37 11.14
C THR A 151 -3.41 -26.37 11.45
N ASN A 152 -3.74 -26.16 12.72
CA ASN A 152 -5.11 -26.07 13.16
C ASN A 152 -5.74 -24.71 12.79
N ARG A 153 -7.07 -24.60 12.91
CA ARG A 153 -7.81 -23.36 12.59
C ARG A 153 -7.34 -22.14 13.40
N GLN A 154 -6.95 -22.34 14.65
CA GLN A 154 -6.50 -21.27 15.53
C GLN A 154 -5.15 -20.72 15.10
N GLN A 155 -4.18 -21.57 14.78
CA GLN A 155 -2.85 -21.19 14.28
C GLN A 155 -2.97 -20.39 12.98
N ARG A 156 -3.83 -20.84 12.05
CA ARG A 156 -4.11 -20.11 10.81
C ARG A 156 -4.68 -18.71 11.06
N LYS A 157 -5.65 -18.60 11.96
CA LYS A 157 -6.24 -17.30 12.33
C LYS A 157 -5.21 -16.39 13.00
N GLN A 158 -4.33 -16.94 13.84
CA GLN A 158 -3.25 -16.17 14.48
C GLN A 158 -2.27 -15.63 13.44
N LEU A 159 -1.90 -16.43 12.43
CA LEU A 159 -1.04 -15.96 11.35
C LEU A 159 -1.72 -14.90 10.47
N GLU A 160 -2.99 -15.10 10.10
CA GLU A 160 -3.78 -14.08 9.38
C GLU A 160 -3.88 -12.77 10.19
N GLN A 161 -4.04 -12.87 11.51
CA GLN A 161 -4.08 -11.72 12.40
C GLN A 161 -2.72 -11.03 12.50
N LYS A 162 -1.61 -11.77 12.63
CA LYS A 162 -0.22 -11.25 12.63
C LYS A 162 0.02 -10.32 11.44
N TRP A 163 -0.46 -10.72 10.26
CA TRP A 163 -0.30 -9.95 9.01
C TRP A 163 -1.42 -8.94 8.73
N SER A 164 -2.38 -8.79 9.64
CA SER A 164 -3.40 -7.74 9.52
C SER A 164 -2.76 -6.37 9.74
N PHE A 165 -3.24 -5.37 9.01
CA PHE A 165 -2.73 -4.00 9.10
C PHE A 165 -2.70 -3.50 10.56
N SER A 166 -3.81 -3.65 11.29
CA SER A 166 -3.91 -3.20 12.69
C SER A 166 -2.90 -3.87 13.62
N GLN A 167 -2.63 -5.17 13.42
CA GLN A 167 -1.65 -5.90 14.24
C GLN A 167 -0.23 -5.44 13.94
N ILE A 168 0.13 -5.24 12.67
CA ILE A 168 1.44 -4.71 12.28
C ILE A 168 1.65 -3.31 12.87
N ILE A 169 0.65 -2.42 12.78
CA ILE A 169 0.72 -1.08 13.38
C ILE A 169 0.86 -1.17 14.91
N GLN A 170 0.18 -2.11 15.56
CA GLN A 170 0.34 -2.35 17.00
C GLN A 170 1.76 -2.82 17.33
N GLU A 171 2.36 -3.69 16.51
CA GLU A 171 3.74 -4.13 16.69
C GLU A 171 4.73 -2.97 16.51
N PHE A 172 4.52 -2.11 15.51
CA PHE A 172 5.31 -0.89 15.34
C PHE A 172 5.24 0.02 16.56
N SER A 173 4.05 0.20 17.15
CA SER A 173 3.85 1.04 18.35
C SER A 173 4.56 0.53 19.62
N LYS A 174 4.84 -0.77 19.67
CA LYS A 174 5.55 -1.42 20.79
C LYS A 174 7.04 -1.53 20.57
N SER A 175 7.51 -1.23 19.35
CA SER A 175 8.92 -1.30 18.99
C SER A 175 9.71 -0.18 19.64
N SER A 176 10.94 -0.46 20.06
CA SER A 176 11.91 0.56 20.45
C SER A 176 12.53 1.29 19.25
N ASP A 177 12.25 0.83 18.03
CA ASP A 177 12.73 1.46 16.81
C ASP A 177 11.92 2.73 16.50
N THR A 178 12.49 3.88 16.84
CA THR A 178 11.86 5.20 16.65
C THR A 178 11.56 5.53 15.19
N ARG A 179 12.18 4.83 14.23
CA ARG A 179 11.90 5.00 12.79
C ARG A 179 10.52 4.50 12.40
N LEU A 180 9.93 3.61 13.20
CA LEU A 180 8.58 3.09 12.98
C LEU A 180 7.50 4.04 13.50
N ASN A 181 7.86 5.02 14.35
CA ASN A 181 6.90 5.94 14.97
C ASN A 181 6.01 6.67 13.95
N PRO A 182 6.55 7.24 12.85
CA PRO A 182 5.72 7.92 11.86
C PRO A 182 4.68 7.00 11.20
N LEU A 183 4.96 5.69 11.11
CA LEU A 183 4.07 4.72 10.46
C LEU A 183 2.82 4.42 11.30
N ILE A 184 2.87 4.63 12.62
CA ILE A 184 1.75 4.38 13.52
C ILE A 184 0.55 5.26 13.13
N HIS A 185 0.82 6.49 12.69
CA HIS A 185 -0.21 7.45 12.32
C HIS A 185 -0.94 7.10 11.01
N LEU A 186 -0.40 6.16 10.21
CA LEU A 186 -1.09 5.64 9.02
C LEU A 186 -2.43 4.97 9.35
N GLY A 187 -2.62 4.55 10.60
CA GLY A 187 -3.90 4.01 11.07
C GLY A 187 -5.08 4.95 10.86
N TYR A 188 -4.87 6.26 10.96
CA TYR A 188 -5.91 7.24 10.70
C TYR A 188 -6.35 7.24 9.23
N ASN A 189 -5.41 7.43 8.29
CA ASN A 189 -5.72 7.44 6.86
C ASN A 189 -6.26 6.08 6.37
N TYR A 190 -5.75 4.97 6.92
CA TYR A 190 -6.28 3.63 6.64
C TYR A 190 -7.74 3.47 7.09
N GLY A 191 -8.09 3.98 8.27
CA GLY A 191 -9.47 3.98 8.76
C GLY A 191 -10.39 4.83 7.90
N MET A 192 -9.98 6.07 7.60
CA MET A 192 -10.77 7.00 6.78
C MET A 192 -11.04 6.46 5.36
N SER A 193 -10.02 5.89 4.71
CA SER A 193 -10.20 5.27 3.39
C SER A 193 -11.08 4.01 3.42
N SER A 194 -11.17 3.32 4.56
CA SER A 194 -12.08 2.18 4.73
C SER A 194 -13.54 2.59 4.57
N HIS A 195 -13.95 3.73 5.16
CA HIS A 195 -15.29 4.28 5.01
C HIS A 195 -15.63 4.58 3.54
N LEU A 196 -14.69 5.18 2.81
CA LEU A 196 -14.84 5.48 1.37
C LEU A 196 -14.98 4.22 0.51
N ILE A 197 -14.25 3.15 0.83
CA ILE A 197 -14.29 1.88 0.09
C ILE A 197 -15.59 1.14 0.34
N HIS A 198 -16.05 1.12 1.60
CA HIS A 198 -17.28 0.43 1.97
C HIS A 198 -18.54 1.24 1.65
N LYS A 199 -18.39 2.50 1.21
CA LYS A 199 -19.50 3.41 0.88
C LYS A 199 -20.50 3.52 2.03
N ASP A 200 -19.98 3.52 3.26
CA ASP A 200 -20.83 3.69 4.43
C ASP A 200 -21.22 5.16 4.62
N GLY A 201 -22.04 5.43 5.64
CA GLY A 201 -22.58 6.76 5.90
C GLY A 201 -21.50 7.82 6.13
N ASP A 202 -20.39 7.45 6.77
CA ASP A 202 -19.27 8.36 7.01
C ASP A 202 -18.55 8.66 5.69
N GLY A 203 -18.24 7.63 4.89
CA GLY A 203 -17.58 7.80 3.59
C GLY A 203 -18.39 8.63 2.60
N VAL A 204 -19.71 8.37 2.51
CA VAL A 204 -20.63 9.16 1.67
C VAL A 204 -20.77 10.59 2.22
N GLY A 205 -20.87 10.73 3.55
CA GLY A 205 -20.98 12.01 4.23
C GLY A 205 -19.78 12.93 3.99
N MET A 206 -18.56 12.40 3.99
CA MET A 206 -17.34 13.17 3.69
C MET A 206 -17.35 13.76 2.28
N VAL A 207 -17.77 12.97 1.29
CA VAL A 207 -17.86 13.45 -0.10
C VAL A 207 -18.96 14.49 -0.23
N TRP A 208 -20.11 14.22 0.37
CA TRP A 208 -21.25 15.14 0.38
C TRP A 208 -20.90 16.50 1.02
N GLU A 209 -20.16 16.50 2.13
CA GLU A 209 -19.67 17.71 2.79
C GLU A 209 -18.87 18.59 1.83
N ARG A 210 -18.04 18.00 0.96
CA ARG A 210 -17.31 18.77 -0.05
C ARG A 210 -18.24 19.35 -1.11
N CYS A 211 -19.26 18.59 -1.53
CA CYS A 211 -20.17 19.03 -2.59
C CYS A 211 -21.06 20.23 -2.21
N VAL A 212 -21.33 20.43 -0.92
CA VAL A 212 -22.20 21.52 -0.44
C VAL A 212 -21.47 22.82 -0.12
N ARG A 213 -20.13 22.79 -0.12
CA ARG A 213 -19.28 23.98 0.06
C ARG A 213 -19.40 24.95 -1.12
N THR A 214 -19.02 26.21 -0.92
CA THR A 214 -18.89 27.18 -2.01
C THR A 214 -17.80 26.76 -3.00
N ALA A 215 -17.83 27.29 -4.22
CA ALA A 215 -16.84 26.95 -5.25
C ALA A 215 -15.40 27.25 -4.83
N GLU A 216 -15.20 28.32 -4.04
CA GLU A 216 -13.89 28.72 -3.51
C GLU A 216 -13.40 27.72 -2.45
N GLU A 217 -14.25 27.41 -1.47
CA GLU A 217 -13.98 26.40 -0.43
C GLU A 217 -13.69 25.02 -1.01
N GLN A 218 -14.45 24.61 -2.04
CA GLN A 218 -14.19 23.37 -2.77
C GLN A 218 -12.80 23.37 -3.40
N ALA A 219 -12.35 24.48 -3.98
CA ALA A 219 -11.05 24.58 -4.62
C ALA A 219 -9.91 24.43 -3.61
N TRP A 220 -9.95 25.14 -2.47
CA TRP A 220 -8.91 25.05 -1.43
C TRP A 220 -8.84 23.66 -0.82
N VAL A 221 -9.98 23.12 -0.42
CA VAL A 221 -10.09 21.77 0.13
C VAL A 221 -9.53 20.72 -0.82
N LYS A 222 -9.91 20.80 -2.10
CA LYS A 222 -9.47 19.85 -3.11
C LYS A 222 -7.97 19.94 -3.32
N ALA A 223 -7.43 21.16 -3.41
CA ALA A 223 -5.99 21.37 -3.54
C ALA A 223 -5.23 20.82 -2.33
N ALA A 224 -5.70 21.07 -1.11
CA ALA A 224 -5.11 20.55 0.12
C ALA A 224 -5.19 19.02 0.21
N HIS A 225 -6.32 18.41 -0.18
CA HIS A 225 -6.47 16.96 -0.23
C HIS A 225 -5.46 16.35 -1.19
N ILE A 226 -5.44 16.83 -2.43
CA ILE A 226 -4.52 16.35 -3.46
C ILE A 226 -3.06 16.53 -3.02
N ALA A 227 -2.72 17.70 -2.46
CA ALA A 227 -1.37 17.97 -2.00
C ALA A 227 -0.91 16.96 -0.91
N ARG A 228 -1.80 16.65 0.03
CA ARG A 228 -1.53 15.67 1.09
C ARG A 228 -1.44 14.25 0.54
N SER A 229 -2.33 13.84 -0.38
CA SER A 229 -2.23 12.53 -1.04
C SER A 229 -0.91 12.36 -1.81
N ILE A 230 -0.46 13.39 -2.53
CA ILE A 230 0.84 13.37 -3.23
C ILE A 230 2.00 13.27 -2.22
N SER A 231 1.97 14.05 -1.14
CA SER A 231 2.99 14.00 -0.09
C SER A 231 3.07 12.62 0.57
N ASP A 232 1.93 11.97 0.81
CA ASP A 232 1.85 10.61 1.35
C ASP A 232 2.51 9.61 0.39
N ILE A 233 2.17 9.66 -0.91
CA ILE A 233 2.77 8.79 -1.95
C ILE A 233 4.29 8.93 -2.00
N CYS A 234 4.82 10.17 -2.00
CA CYS A 234 6.26 10.41 -1.98
C CYS A 234 6.89 9.81 -0.71
N THR A 235 6.28 10.06 0.45
CA THR A 235 6.77 9.53 1.73
C THR A 235 6.75 8.00 1.74
N PHE A 236 5.75 7.36 1.15
CA PHE A 236 5.68 5.90 1.04
C PHE A 236 6.79 5.32 0.16
N ALA A 237 7.13 5.97 -0.96
CA ALA A 237 8.26 5.56 -1.78
C ALA A 237 9.58 5.68 -1.01
N GLU A 238 9.79 6.81 -0.35
CA GLU A 238 10.96 7.08 0.48
C GLU A 238 11.10 6.03 1.59
N MET A 239 10.04 5.72 2.34
CA MET A 239 10.07 4.72 3.41
C MET A 239 10.43 3.32 2.89
N ARG A 240 9.93 2.91 1.71
CA ARG A 240 10.35 1.63 1.11
C ARG A 240 11.83 1.61 0.78
N THR A 241 12.37 2.72 0.23
CA THR A 241 13.81 2.85 -0.03
C THR A 241 14.63 2.78 1.26
N LEU A 242 14.25 3.53 2.30
CA LEU A 242 14.99 3.57 3.56
C LEU A 242 15.07 2.20 4.25
N PHE A 243 13.96 1.45 4.28
CA PHE A 243 13.96 0.11 4.87
C PHE A 243 14.71 -0.93 4.02
N LEU A 244 14.65 -0.82 2.70
CA LEU A 244 15.49 -1.64 1.83
C LEU A 244 16.98 -1.37 2.08
N PHE A 245 17.34 -0.09 2.18
CA PHE A 245 18.73 0.34 2.36
C PHE A 245 19.29 -0.15 3.67
N GLN A 246 18.52 0.04 4.74
CA GLN A 246 18.86 -0.51 6.04
C GLN A 246 19.10 -2.03 5.97
N PHE A 247 18.19 -2.78 5.35
CA PHE A 247 18.33 -4.23 5.25
C PHE A 247 19.60 -4.62 4.47
N CYS A 248 19.93 -3.88 3.41
CA CYS A 248 21.13 -4.10 2.60
C CYS A 248 22.42 -3.53 3.22
N GLY A 249 22.37 -2.84 4.37
CA GLY A 249 23.52 -2.19 4.99
C GLY A 249 23.94 -0.87 4.32
N GLU A 250 23.07 -0.29 3.50
CA GLU A 250 23.29 0.98 2.82
C GLU A 250 22.89 2.17 3.69
N LYS A 251 23.52 3.31 3.42
CA LYS A 251 23.26 4.55 4.13
C LYS A 251 22.21 5.41 3.42
N PRO A 252 21.44 6.25 4.16
CA PRO A 252 20.29 6.96 3.60
C PRO A 252 20.65 8.28 2.90
N GLU A 253 21.92 8.62 2.63
CA GLU A 253 22.28 9.94 2.09
C GLU A 253 21.63 10.23 0.73
N PHE A 254 21.42 9.19 -0.09
CA PHE A 254 20.68 9.33 -1.34
C PHE A 254 19.28 9.89 -1.10
N SER A 255 18.52 9.29 -0.17
CA SER A 255 17.15 9.70 0.14
C SER A 255 17.10 11.16 0.61
N THR A 256 18.01 11.51 1.52
CA THR A 256 18.12 12.89 2.03
C THR A 256 18.42 13.89 0.92
N LYS A 257 19.36 13.57 0.02
CA LYS A 257 19.73 14.43 -1.10
C LYS A 257 18.59 14.54 -2.12
N LEU A 258 17.91 13.43 -2.39
CA LEU A 258 16.76 13.42 -3.29
C LEU A 258 15.63 14.30 -2.74
N ARG A 259 15.30 14.18 -1.45
CA ARG A 259 14.33 15.04 -0.77
C ARG A 259 14.67 16.53 -0.94
N GLN A 260 15.94 16.89 -0.77
CA GLN A 260 16.42 18.28 -0.94
C GLN A 260 16.28 18.77 -2.40
N ASN A 261 16.58 17.93 -3.39
CA ASN A 261 16.43 18.29 -4.80
C ASN A 261 14.96 18.57 -5.17
N TYR A 262 14.02 17.92 -4.48
CA TYR A 262 12.58 18.08 -4.67
C TYR A 262 11.94 18.99 -3.61
N GLU A 263 12.72 19.78 -2.87
CA GLU A 263 12.21 20.75 -1.90
C GLU A 263 11.14 21.70 -2.48
N PRO A 264 11.25 22.19 -3.74
CA PRO A 264 10.19 23.01 -4.34
C PRO A 264 8.83 22.30 -4.41
N LEU A 265 8.80 20.99 -4.66
CA LEU A 265 7.56 20.19 -4.63
C LEU A 265 6.98 20.21 -3.22
N PHE A 266 7.76 19.79 -2.22
CA PHE A 266 7.26 19.68 -0.85
C PHE A 266 6.87 21.02 -0.23
N THR A 267 7.59 22.10 -0.56
CA THR A 267 7.21 23.46 -0.19
C THR A 267 5.86 23.84 -0.79
N SER A 268 5.63 23.54 -2.07
CA SER A 268 4.37 23.84 -2.74
C SER A 268 3.19 23.03 -2.18
N LEU A 269 3.38 21.73 -1.93
CA LEU A 269 2.36 20.86 -1.31
C LEU A 269 1.99 21.35 0.09
N LYS A 270 3.01 21.74 0.89
CA LYS A 270 2.79 22.31 2.22
C LYS A 270 2.05 23.65 2.15
N GLY A 271 2.37 24.48 1.16
CA GLY A 271 1.69 25.76 0.93
C GLY A 271 0.19 25.59 0.72
N ALA A 272 -0.23 24.58 -0.07
CA ALA A 272 -1.66 24.30 -0.29
C ALA A 272 -2.40 23.89 0.99
N LEU A 273 -1.76 23.13 1.87
CA LEU A 273 -2.31 22.78 3.18
C LEU A 273 -2.44 24.01 4.10
N GLN A 274 -1.44 24.90 4.07
CA GLN A 274 -1.47 26.14 4.84
C GLN A 274 -2.57 27.09 4.35
N GLU A 275 -2.71 27.25 3.03
CA GLU A 275 -3.75 28.06 2.40
C GLU A 275 -5.16 27.59 2.81
N PHE A 276 -5.39 26.26 2.79
CA PHE A 276 -6.64 25.69 3.30
C PHE A 276 -6.86 25.99 4.79
N ASN A 277 -5.87 25.77 5.64
CA ASN A 277 -6.02 26.00 7.08
C ASN A 277 -6.28 27.47 7.42
N SER A 278 -5.58 28.40 6.79
CA SER A 278 -5.81 29.83 6.97
C SER A 278 -7.22 30.23 6.52
N SER A 279 -7.68 29.69 5.38
CA SER A 279 -9.03 30.00 4.86
C SER A 279 -10.15 29.41 5.72
N GLU A 280 -9.95 28.21 6.29
CA GLU A 280 -10.97 27.50 7.06
C GLU A 280 -11.06 27.98 8.53
N TYR A 281 -9.93 28.34 9.15
CA TYR A 281 -9.87 28.48 10.62
C TYR A 281 -9.34 29.84 11.13
N GLU A 282 -8.72 30.68 10.30
CA GLU A 282 -8.14 31.96 10.75
C GLU A 282 -9.10 33.15 10.55
N THR A 283 -10.41 32.90 10.66
CA THR A 283 -11.46 33.94 10.61
C THR A 283 -11.79 34.56 11.96
#